data_AF-A9DKD2-F1
#
_entry.id   AF-A9DKD2-F1
#
_cell.length_a   1.000
_cell.length_b   1.000
_cell.length_c   1.000
_cell.angle_alpha   90.00
_cell.angle_beta   90.00
_cell.angle_gamma   90.00
#
_symmetry.space_group_name_H-M   'P 1'
#
loop_
_entity.id
_entity.type
_entity.pdbx_description
1 polymer ?
#
loop_
_entity_poly.entity_id
_entity_poly.type
_entity_poly.pdbx_seq_one_letter_code
_entity_poly.pdbx_strand_id
1 'polypeptide(L)' 'MPLLEKEPSLQPITLFEKLEEIAPGQLERSQLRTLQRRIVIHGPEQGVIFRQKHTPGAMGISDYTWANELNITLAGTHF' A
#
# COMPACT_ATOMS: atom_id res chain seq x y z
N MET A 1 -9.49 -22.96 -0.56
CA MET A 1 -10.48 -23.39 0.46
C MET A 1 -11.80 -22.72 0.10
N PRO A 2 -12.80 -23.48 -0.39
CA PRO A 2 -13.91 -22.91 -1.16
C PRO A 2 -14.84 -21.94 -0.40
N LEU A 3 -14.85 -21.95 0.94
CA LEU A 3 -15.69 -21.05 1.74
C LEU A 3 -15.10 -19.64 1.87
N LEU A 4 -13.79 -19.54 2.07
CA LEU A 4 -13.07 -18.27 2.27
C LEU A 4 -12.90 -17.49 0.96
N GLU A 5 -12.85 -18.19 -0.16
CA GLU A 5 -12.82 -17.60 -1.49
C GLU A 5 -14.19 -17.04 -1.91
N LYS A 6 -15.29 -17.66 -1.43
CA LYS A 6 -16.67 -17.23 -1.73
C LYS A 6 -17.13 -16.06 -0.87
N GLU A 7 -16.66 -15.97 0.37
CA GLU A 7 -17.05 -14.93 1.32
C GLU A 7 -15.80 -14.35 2.01
N PRO A 8 -15.07 -13.45 1.31
CA PRO A 8 -13.82 -12.86 1.83
C PRO A 8 -14.04 -11.91 3.02
N SER A 9 -15.29 -11.58 3.35
CA SER A 9 -15.64 -10.75 4.51
C SER A 9 -15.57 -11.53 5.85
N LEU A 10 -15.52 -12.87 5.79
CA LEU A 10 -15.46 -13.72 6.98
C LEU A 10 -14.18 -13.47 7.77
N GLN A 11 -14.34 -12.98 8.99
CA GLN A 11 -13.22 -12.75 9.89
C GLN A 11 -12.69 -14.09 10.43
N PRO A 12 -11.36 -14.29 10.47
CA PRO A 12 -10.74 -15.50 11.03
C PRO A 12 -11.17 -15.83 12.46
N ILE A 13 -11.50 -14.81 13.25
CA ILE A 13 -11.92 -14.94 14.65
C ILE A 13 -13.31 -15.57 14.72
N THR A 14 -14.27 -15.07 13.95
CA THR A 14 -15.63 -15.62 13.85
C THR A 14 -15.61 -17.08 13.38
N LEU A 15 -14.73 -17.41 12.43
CA LEU A 15 -14.55 -18.79 11.98
C LEU A 15 -14.01 -19.69 13.11
N PHE A 16 -13.06 -19.19 13.90
CA PHE A 16 -12.48 -19.92 15.03
C PHE A 16 -13.51 -20.16 16.13
N GLU A 17 -14.29 -19.14 16.51
CA GLU A 17 -15.39 -19.25 17.47
C GLU A 17 -16.41 -20.31 17.02
N LYS A 18 -16.76 -20.32 15.73
CA LYS A 18 -17.70 -21.30 15.21
C LYS A 18 -17.15 -22.72 15.17
N LEU A 19 -15.84 -22.87 14.94
CA LEU A 19 -15.17 -24.16 15.02
C LEU A 19 -15.09 -24.67 16.47
N GLU A 20 -14.89 -23.80 17.46
CA GLU A 20 -14.97 -24.16 18.88
C GLU A 20 -16.39 -24.59 19.28
N GLU A 21 -17.45 -23.96 18.75
CA GLU A 21 -18.83 -24.37 18.99
C GLU A 21 -19.15 -25.77 18.43
N ILE A 22 -18.62 -26.09 17.24
CA ILE A 22 -18.86 -27.38 16.57
C ILE A 22 -18.00 -28.51 17.19
N ALA A 23 -16.79 -28.17 17.65
CA ALA A 23 -15.80 -29.12 18.15
C ALA A 23 -15.09 -28.59 19.41
N PRO A 24 -15.80 -28.53 20.56
CA PRO A 24 -15.26 -27.94 21.77
C PRO A 24 -14.04 -28.71 22.26
N GLY A 25 -12.97 -27.98 22.62
CA GLY A 25 -11.73 -28.54 23.16
C GLY A 25 -10.82 -29.21 22.13
N GLN A 26 -11.17 -29.22 20.83
CA GLN A 26 -10.29 -29.75 19.79
C GLN A 26 -9.32 -28.70 19.23
N LEU A 27 -9.61 -27.42 19.47
CA LEU A 27 -8.82 -26.29 19.00
C LEU A 27 -8.29 -25.51 20.18
N GLU A 28 -6.97 -25.42 20.24
CA GLU A 28 -6.27 -24.55 21.17
C GLU A 28 -6.18 -23.13 20.60
N ARG A 29 -6.19 -22.10 21.47
CA ARG A 29 -6.03 -20.69 21.04
C ARG A 29 -4.76 -20.44 20.22
N SER A 30 -3.72 -21.25 20.41
CA SER A 30 -2.49 -21.21 19.60
C SER A 30 -2.74 -21.45 18.11
N GLN A 31 -3.81 -22.20 17.77
CA GLN A 31 -4.22 -22.49 16.40
C GLN A 31 -4.92 -21.32 15.72
N LEU A 32 -5.41 -20.32 16.46
CA LEU A 32 -6.00 -19.09 15.90
C LEU A 32 -4.97 -18.35 15.02
N ARG A 33 -3.72 -18.26 15.48
CA ARG A 33 -2.63 -17.62 14.72
C ARG A 33 -2.30 -18.39 13.44
N THR A 34 -2.36 -19.71 13.50
CA THR A 34 -2.18 -20.60 12.34
C THR A 34 -3.31 -20.42 11.32
N LEU A 35 -4.56 -20.35 11.81
CA LEU A 35 -5.75 -20.14 10.99
C LEU A 35 -5.71 -18.77 10.28
N GLN A 36 -5.44 -17.71 11.03
CA GLN A 36 -5.29 -16.34 10.50
C GLN A 36 -4.23 -16.27 9.40
N ARG A 37 -3.06 -16.86 9.62
CA ARG A 37 -1.98 -16.89 8.61
C ARG A 37 -2.41 -17.60 7.33
N ARG A 38 -3.08 -18.76 7.45
CA ARG A 38 -3.57 -19.50 6.27
C ARG A 38 -4.63 -18.73 5.51
N ILE A 39 -5.52 -18.03 6.20
CA ILE A 39 -6.53 -17.17 5.56
C ILE A 39 -5.87 -16.02 4.82
N VAL A 40 -4.83 -15.39 5.38
CA VAL A 40 -4.10 -14.29 4.71
C VAL A 40 -3.37 -14.76 3.44
N ILE A 41 -2.78 -15.95 3.45
CA ILE A 41 -2.07 -16.51 2.28
C ILE A 41 -3.03 -16.83 1.13
N HIS A 42 -4.27 -17.20 1.46
CA HIS A 42 -5.32 -17.53 0.50
C HIS A 42 -6.38 -16.42 0.38
N GLY A 43 -6.09 -15.24 0.94
CA GLY A 43 -6.99 -14.10 0.92
C GLY A 43 -7.08 -13.48 -0.48
N PRO A 44 -8.01 -12.54 -0.69
CA PRO A 44 -8.09 -11.81 -1.95
C PRO A 44 -6.74 -11.17 -2.30
N GLU A 45 -6.45 -11.05 -3.59
CA GLU A 45 -5.22 -10.39 -4.05
C GLU A 45 -5.05 -9.04 -3.37
N GLN A 46 -3.91 -8.85 -2.70
CA GLN A 46 -3.55 -7.56 -2.14
C GLN A 46 -3.12 -6.64 -3.28
N GLY A 47 -3.73 -5.46 -3.38
CA GLY A 47 -3.35 -4.47 -4.38
C GLY A 47 -1.87 -4.12 -4.28
N VAL A 48 -1.14 -4.30 -5.38
CA VAL A 48 0.28 -3.94 -5.47
C VAL A 48 0.40 -2.42 -5.58
N ILE A 49 1.15 -1.80 -4.66
CA ILE A 49 1.43 -0.35 -4.70
C ILE A 49 2.89 -0.13 -5.09
N PHE A 50 3.11 0.53 -6.22
CA PHE A 50 4.42 1.06 -6.61
C PHE A 50 4.61 2.45 -6.00
N ARG A 51 5.42 2.56 -4.96
CA ARG A 51 5.72 3.86 -4.34
C ARG A 51 6.63 4.68 -5.24
N GLN A 52 6.19 5.88 -5.62
CA GLN A 52 7.08 6.85 -6.25
C GLN A 52 8.01 7.45 -5.20
N LYS A 53 9.32 7.32 -5.38
CA LYS A 53 10.32 7.91 -4.50
C LYS A 53 10.74 9.27 -5.05
N HIS A 54 10.09 10.35 -4.58
CA HIS A 54 10.50 11.70 -4.93
C HIS A 54 11.60 12.17 -3.96
N THR A 55 12.86 12.17 -4.41
CA THR A 55 13.98 12.67 -3.60
C THR A 55 14.05 14.19 -3.74
N PRO A 56 14.01 14.97 -2.63
CA PRO A 56 14.20 16.41 -2.68
C PRO A 56 15.49 16.78 -3.42
N GLY A 57 15.43 17.78 -4.32
CA GLY A 57 16.59 18.23 -5.09
C GLY A 57 16.90 17.45 -6.39
N ALA A 58 16.24 16.33 -6.66
CA ALA A 58 16.46 15.56 -7.90
C ALA A 58 15.89 16.27 -9.16
N MET A 59 14.89 17.12 -8.99
CA MET A 59 14.27 17.93 -10.06
C MET A 59 14.56 19.42 -9.88
N GLY A 60 15.73 19.75 -9.32
CA GLY A 60 16.20 21.12 -9.16
C GLY A 60 17.05 21.57 -10.33
N ILE A 61 16.54 21.50 -11.57
CA ILE A 61 17.16 22.23 -12.68
C ILE A 61 16.32 23.46 -12.91
N SER A 62 16.61 24.52 -12.15
CA SER A 62 16.25 25.86 -12.55
C SER A 62 17.22 26.27 -13.66
N ASP A 63 16.78 26.19 -14.92
CA ASP A 63 17.52 26.76 -16.04
C ASP A 63 17.58 28.28 -15.86
N TYR A 64 18.60 28.76 -15.14
CA TYR A 64 18.90 30.17 -15.08
C TYR A 64 19.58 30.57 -16.39
N THR A 65 18.83 31.24 -17.26
CA THR A 65 19.39 31.86 -18.46
C THR A 65 19.96 33.22 -18.08
N TRP A 66 21.29 33.37 -18.18
CA TRP A 66 21.97 34.65 -18.02
C TRP A 66 21.80 35.49 -19.30
N ALA A 67 20.83 36.40 -19.30
CA ALA A 67 20.39 37.14 -20.49
C ALA A 67 21.04 38.54 -20.64
N ASN A 68 21.98 38.92 -19.78
CA ASN A 68 22.55 40.29 -19.80
C ASN A 68 23.30 40.59 -21.10
N GLU A 69 23.88 39.58 -21.75
CA GLU A 69 24.56 39.76 -23.05
C GLU A 69 23.59 39.93 -24.23
N LEU A 70 22.29 39.68 -24.04
CA LEU A 70 21.28 39.80 -25.09
C LEU A 70 20.80 41.24 -25.32
N ASN A 71 21.34 42.23 -24.57
CA ASN A 71 21.02 43.66 -24.67
C ASN A 71 19.51 43.95 -24.72
N ILE A 72 18.71 43.17 -24.00
CA ILE A 72 17.27 43.35 -23.97
C ILE A 72 16.95 44.67 -23.26
N THR A 73 16.21 45.54 -23.94
CA THR A 73 15.75 46.82 -23.38
C THR A 73 14.24 46.80 -23.17
N LEU A 74 13.77 47.23 -22.00
CA LEU A 74 12.37 47.61 -21.78
C LEU A 74 12.28 49.13 -21.66
N ALA A 75 11.44 49.74 -22.50
CA ALA A 75 11.26 51.20 -22.55
C ALA A 75 12.60 51.98 -22.65
N GLY A 76 13.61 51.42 -23.32
CA GLY A 76 14.93 52.02 -23.48
C GLY A 76 15.90 51.84 -22.30
N THR A 77 15.51 51.07 -21.27
CA THR A 77 16.38 50.74 -20.13
C THR A 77 16.85 49.29 -20.24
N HIS A 78 18.16 49.05 -20.07
CA HIS A 78 18.76 47.72 -20.06
C HIS A 78 18.53 47.01 -18.72
N PHE A 79 18.50 45.67 -18.76
CA PHE A 79 18.46 44.80 -17.59
C PHE A 79 19.85 44.55 -16.99
#